data_AF-A0A8J6BB98-F1
#
_entry.id   AF-A0A8J6BB98-F1
#
_cell.length_a   1.000
_cell.length_b   1.000
_cell.length_c   1.000
_cell.angle_alpha   90.00
_cell.angle_beta   90.00
_cell.angle_gamma   90.00
#
_symmetry.space_group_name_H-M   'P 1'
#
loop_
_entity.id
_entity.type
_entity.pdbx_description
1 polymer ?
#
loop_
_entity_poly.entity_id
_entity_poly.type
_entity_poly.pdbx_seq_one_letter_code
_entity_poly.pdbx_strand_id
1 'polypeptide(L)'
;MAEEEKVVNAAISNIAVADDDEEIDMTGYGMGKDVSSHIDSTSLRCFSIEDDSEVDISKHLQKEKFADFGIRKDIQKGIDLAGYNVPSMIQRATLGIVLDSNERLIAQAPTGTGKTAAFVIKMLSTVDETKAAPQALCLVPTAELAHQIAKTVEVLGKKTNVRHRVVGAQMDETAVTEHIVIGTLGTLHRLIGKQIPTDNIICYVIDEADDLIKVLHPDAAASGKKRSDQHQQRAKKQLASISTRLTHPDLQILFFSATYNEDIRAISSTILQTGKRIAVGKEDDDIAEVNPQNIRHFTLPVAEFGDKYGALKVLWQTVLSGAQAIIFVATRKQAQQLADRLTADGHQVGCLQADLDHDQRRAVMADFRRAATKVLVCTDIISRGVDVPAVRVVVNYDMPSFLEAHNDTRVDTYLHRVGRCGRYGRDGFAVSLKLQTDANFDQVTKMVEARHGVKFETVGKERLLKIKEEMEGW
;
A
#
# COMPACT_ATOMS: atom_id res chain seq x y z
N MET A 1 -18.54 56.37 5.70
CA MET A 1 -19.98 56.08 5.43
C MET A 1 -20.21 55.64 3.99
N ALA A 2 -20.32 56.53 2.97
CA ALA A 2 -20.64 56.10 1.59
C ALA A 2 -19.45 55.55 0.76
N GLU A 3 -18.22 55.88 1.12
CA GLU A 3 -17.01 55.30 0.47
C GLU A 3 -16.57 53.97 1.10
N GLU A 4 -16.83 53.76 2.39
CA GLU A 4 -16.55 52.47 3.07
C GLU A 4 -17.52 51.37 2.61
N GLU A 5 -18.77 51.73 2.32
CA GLU A 5 -19.78 50.79 1.81
C GLU A 5 -19.47 50.32 0.37
N LYS A 6 -18.74 51.13 -0.42
CA LYS A 6 -18.24 50.74 -1.75
C LYS A 6 -17.05 49.78 -1.68
N VAL A 7 -16.18 49.92 -0.69
CA VAL A 7 -15.03 49.01 -0.50
C VAL A 7 -15.50 47.66 0.03
N VAL A 8 -16.51 47.63 0.91
CA VAL A 8 -17.10 46.38 1.43
C VAL A 8 -17.93 45.66 0.35
N ASN A 9 -18.71 46.39 -0.47
CA ASN A 9 -19.45 45.76 -1.57
C ASN A 9 -18.57 45.27 -2.72
N ALA A 10 -17.42 45.93 -2.99
CA ALA A 10 -16.43 45.45 -3.95
C ALA A 10 -15.67 44.21 -3.46
N ALA A 11 -15.51 44.05 -2.14
CA ALA A 11 -14.92 42.85 -1.53
C ALA A 11 -15.91 41.67 -1.51
N ILE A 12 -17.22 41.94 -1.39
CA ILE A 12 -18.27 40.91 -1.39
C ILE A 12 -18.61 40.44 -2.82
N SER A 13 -18.48 41.30 -3.85
CA SER A 13 -18.70 40.91 -5.25
C SER A 13 -17.58 40.04 -5.86
N ASN A 14 -16.42 39.95 -5.21
CA ASN A 14 -15.32 39.05 -5.60
C ASN A 14 -15.37 37.69 -4.89
N ILE A 15 -16.38 37.44 -4.06
CA ILE A 15 -16.78 36.10 -3.61
C ILE A 15 -17.86 35.58 -4.59
N ALA A 16 -17.56 35.66 -5.88
CA ALA A 16 -18.20 34.78 -6.83
C ALA A 16 -17.60 33.40 -6.57
N VAL A 17 -18.47 32.44 -6.25
CA VAL A 17 -18.17 31.02 -6.21
C VAL A 17 -17.41 30.68 -7.49
N ALA A 18 -16.09 30.57 -7.39
CA ALA A 18 -15.32 29.83 -8.37
C ALA A 18 -15.78 28.39 -8.18
N ASP A 19 -16.64 27.93 -9.10
CA ASP A 19 -16.73 26.52 -9.43
C ASP A 19 -15.34 26.10 -9.94
N ASP A 20 -14.41 25.91 -9.00
CA ASP A 20 -13.16 25.21 -9.21
C ASP A 20 -13.51 23.72 -9.30
N ASP A 21 -14.17 23.36 -10.41
CA ASP A 21 -14.08 22.04 -11.02
C ASP A 21 -12.68 21.89 -11.66
N GLU A 22 -11.62 22.16 -10.89
CA GLU A 22 -10.31 21.62 -11.23
C GLU A 22 -10.41 20.11 -11.06
N GLU A 23 -10.50 19.40 -12.18
CA GLU A 23 -10.22 17.97 -12.28
C GLU A 23 -8.83 17.73 -11.68
N ILE A 24 -8.79 17.34 -10.41
CA ILE A 24 -7.57 16.85 -9.79
C ILE A 24 -7.19 15.58 -10.56
N ASP A 25 -6.05 15.59 -11.25
CA ASP A 25 -5.52 14.39 -11.89
C ASP A 25 -5.07 13.38 -10.81
N MET A 26 -6.01 12.53 -10.42
CA MET A 26 -5.88 11.54 -9.35
C MET A 26 -5.08 10.29 -9.79
N THR A 27 -4.75 10.16 -11.07
CA THR A 27 -4.07 8.97 -11.63
C THR A 27 -2.62 8.82 -11.10
N GLY A 28 -2.01 9.94 -10.71
CA GLY A 28 -0.69 10.00 -10.08
C GLY A 28 -0.66 9.75 -8.57
N TYR A 29 -1.76 9.34 -7.92
CA TYR A 29 -1.83 9.27 -6.44
C TYR A 29 -2.32 7.92 -5.90
N GLY A 30 -2.29 6.86 -6.72
CA GLY A 30 -2.72 5.51 -6.32
C GLY A 30 -4.24 5.36 -6.13
N MET A 31 -5.00 6.43 -6.36
CA MET A 31 -6.46 6.41 -6.46
C MET A 31 -6.86 6.10 -7.90
N GLY A 32 -6.81 4.82 -8.27
CA GLY A 32 -7.34 4.38 -9.55
C GLY A 32 -8.86 4.50 -9.58
N LYS A 33 -9.43 4.92 -10.73
CA LYS A 33 -10.85 4.74 -11.03
C LYS A 33 -11.21 3.27 -10.77
N ASP A 34 -12.23 3.02 -9.94
CA ASP A 34 -12.70 1.68 -9.59
C ASP A 34 -12.98 0.87 -10.86
N VAL A 35 -12.17 -0.16 -11.10
CA VAL A 35 -12.52 -1.27 -11.98
C VAL A 35 -12.67 -2.46 -11.05
N SER A 36 -13.88 -3.04 -11.05
CA SER A 36 -14.25 -4.23 -10.30
C SER A 36 -13.13 -5.27 -10.34
N SER A 37 -12.29 -5.32 -9.30
CA SER A 37 -11.38 -6.43 -9.09
C SER A 37 -12.26 -7.67 -9.05
N HIS A 38 -12.09 -8.60 -9.99
CA HIS A 38 -12.77 -9.89 -10.03
C HIS A 38 -12.25 -10.76 -8.87
N ILE A 39 -12.44 -10.31 -7.64
CA ILE A 39 -12.47 -11.17 -6.47
C ILE A 39 -13.84 -11.83 -6.57
N ASP A 40 -13.88 -13.08 -7.01
CA ASP A 40 -15.12 -13.84 -7.00
C ASP A 40 -15.67 -13.86 -5.56
N SER A 41 -16.97 -13.66 -5.42
CA SER A 41 -17.70 -13.77 -4.14
C SER A 41 -17.37 -15.05 -3.36
N THR A 42 -16.98 -16.11 -4.07
CA THR A 42 -16.56 -17.41 -3.50
C THR A 42 -15.20 -17.39 -2.79
N SER A 43 -14.38 -16.36 -3.01
CA SER A 43 -13.02 -16.25 -2.45
C SER A 43 -12.95 -15.43 -1.16
N LEU A 44 -14.03 -14.77 -0.75
CA LEU A 44 -14.05 -13.91 0.42
C LEU A 44 -14.77 -14.62 1.56
N ARG A 45 -14.04 -14.98 2.61
CA ARG A 45 -14.56 -15.68 3.79
C ARG A 45 -14.43 -14.78 5.01
N CYS A 46 -15.38 -14.91 5.94
CA CYS A 46 -15.36 -14.20 7.20
C CYS A 46 -15.40 -15.21 8.34
N PHE A 47 -14.57 -15.00 9.35
CA PHE A 47 -14.46 -15.87 10.50
C PHE A 47 -14.67 -15.07 11.78
N SER A 48 -15.15 -15.71 12.83
CA SER A 48 -15.11 -15.25 14.21
C SER A 48 -13.67 -15.35 14.73
N ILE A 49 -13.17 -14.34 15.43
CA ILE A 49 -11.80 -14.35 15.99
C ILE A 49 -11.72 -15.28 17.21
N GLU A 50 -12.84 -15.47 17.90
CA GLU A 50 -12.96 -16.18 19.17
C GLU A 50 -12.84 -17.69 19.01
N ASP A 51 -13.43 -18.23 17.95
CA ASP A 51 -13.59 -19.67 17.74
C ASP A 51 -13.31 -20.12 16.29
N ASP A 52 -12.82 -19.21 15.44
CA ASP A 52 -12.57 -19.43 14.00
C ASP A 52 -13.80 -19.97 13.23
N SER A 53 -15.01 -19.81 13.77
CA SER A 53 -16.23 -20.22 13.07
C SER A 53 -16.53 -19.30 11.89
N GLU A 54 -17.00 -19.88 10.77
CA GLU A 54 -17.35 -19.09 9.58
C GLU A 54 -18.64 -18.28 9.80
N VAL A 55 -18.57 -17.00 9.45
CA VAL A 55 -19.64 -16.01 9.60
C VAL A 55 -20.19 -15.67 8.23
N ASP A 56 -21.50 -15.82 8.04
CA ASP A 56 -22.16 -15.44 6.80
C ASP A 56 -22.19 -13.91 6.65
N ILE A 57 -21.56 -13.43 5.57
CA ILE A 57 -21.52 -12.02 5.17
C ILE A 57 -22.23 -11.74 3.84
N SER A 58 -22.97 -12.71 3.30
CA SER A 58 -23.68 -12.61 2.02
C SER A 58 -24.55 -11.36 1.92
N LYS A 59 -25.26 -11.00 3.01
CA LYS A 59 -26.08 -9.79 3.09
C LYS A 59 -25.29 -8.49 2.85
N HIS A 60 -24.02 -8.46 3.25
CA HIS A 60 -23.17 -7.28 3.08
C HIS A 60 -22.62 -7.18 1.66
N LEU A 61 -22.39 -8.32 1.01
CA LEU A 61 -21.88 -8.39 -0.37
C LEU A 61 -22.92 -7.95 -1.41
N GLN A 62 -24.21 -8.03 -1.08
CA GLN A 62 -25.32 -7.55 -1.92
C GLN A 62 -25.40 -6.01 -2.04
N LYS A 63 -24.72 -5.25 -1.18
CA LYS A 63 -24.66 -3.78 -1.27
C LYS A 63 -23.78 -3.38 -2.46
N GLU A 64 -24.37 -2.80 -3.50
CA GLU A 64 -23.69 -2.53 -4.79
C GLU A 64 -23.08 -1.13 -4.89
N LYS A 65 -23.52 -0.20 -4.05
CA LYS A 65 -23.07 1.20 -4.06
C LYS A 65 -22.63 1.63 -2.67
N PHE A 66 -21.72 2.60 -2.60
CA PHE A 66 -21.30 3.20 -1.32
C PHE A 66 -22.48 3.78 -0.52
N ALA A 67 -23.49 4.32 -1.21
CA ALA A 67 -24.70 4.85 -0.57
C ALA A 67 -25.52 3.78 0.19
N ASP A 68 -25.40 2.49 -0.19
CA ASP A 68 -26.13 1.39 0.45
C ASP A 68 -25.62 1.07 1.86
N PHE A 69 -24.46 1.64 2.25
CA PHE A 69 -23.86 1.46 3.57
C PHE A 69 -24.29 2.54 4.58
N GLY A 70 -25.24 3.40 4.24
CA GLY A 70 -25.74 4.44 5.15
C GLY A 70 -24.71 5.54 5.44
N ILE A 71 -23.77 5.77 4.51
CA ILE A 71 -22.73 6.79 4.63
C ILE A 71 -23.36 8.19 4.60
N ARG A 72 -22.84 9.10 5.44
CA ARG A 72 -23.29 10.50 5.46
C ARG A 72 -23.10 11.16 4.09
N LYS A 73 -24.05 12.04 3.71
CA LYS A 73 -24.10 12.65 2.36
C LYS A 73 -22.87 13.50 2.01
N ASP A 74 -22.26 14.13 3.01
CA ASP A 74 -21.01 14.88 2.89
C ASP A 74 -19.84 13.96 2.51
N ILE A 75 -19.68 12.83 3.20
CA ILE A 75 -18.67 11.81 2.89
C ILE A 75 -18.95 11.19 1.52
N GLN A 76 -20.21 10.86 1.22
CA GLN A 76 -20.59 10.30 -0.10
C GLN A 76 -20.17 11.23 -1.24
N LYS A 77 -20.36 12.55 -1.12
CA LYS A 77 -19.87 13.51 -2.12
C LYS A 77 -18.35 13.47 -2.27
N GLY A 78 -17.60 13.27 -1.19
CA GLY A 78 -16.16 13.10 -1.25
C GLY A 78 -15.75 11.81 -1.97
N ILE A 79 -16.47 10.71 -1.74
CA ILE A 79 -16.32 9.43 -2.45
C ILE A 79 -16.56 9.63 -3.96
N ASP A 80 -17.65 10.30 -4.32
CA ASP A 80 -18.02 10.57 -5.73
C ASP A 80 -16.97 11.45 -6.43
N LEU A 81 -16.50 12.52 -5.77
CA LEU A 81 -15.47 13.42 -6.30
C LEU A 81 -14.11 12.75 -6.47
N ALA A 82 -13.81 11.74 -5.66
CA ALA A 82 -12.60 10.94 -5.79
C ALA A 82 -12.69 9.89 -6.92
N GLY A 83 -13.85 9.75 -7.57
CA GLY A 83 -14.06 8.83 -8.67
C GLY A 83 -14.34 7.38 -8.25
N TYR A 84 -14.72 7.17 -6.99
CA TYR A 84 -15.13 5.84 -6.49
C TYR A 84 -16.59 5.57 -6.89
N ASN A 85 -16.79 4.70 -7.88
CA ASN A 85 -18.11 4.43 -8.43
C ASN A 85 -18.78 3.23 -7.74
N VAL A 86 -18.00 2.20 -7.43
CA VAL A 86 -18.50 0.90 -6.94
C VAL A 86 -17.52 0.35 -5.91
N PRO A 87 -17.99 -0.01 -4.71
CA PRO A 87 -17.12 -0.59 -3.69
C PRO A 87 -16.58 -1.94 -4.15
N SER A 88 -15.27 -2.13 -3.97
CA SER A 88 -14.59 -3.41 -4.15
C SER A 88 -15.13 -4.46 -3.18
N MET A 89 -14.87 -5.75 -3.44
CA MET A 89 -15.38 -6.82 -2.58
C MET A 89 -14.90 -6.72 -1.12
N ILE A 90 -13.61 -6.38 -0.92
CA ILE A 90 -13.10 -6.15 0.43
C ILE A 90 -13.76 -4.92 1.07
N GLN A 91 -14.02 -3.85 0.31
CA GLN A 91 -14.74 -2.69 0.82
C GLN A 91 -16.17 -3.04 1.21
N ARG A 92 -16.91 -3.81 0.39
CA ARG A 92 -18.27 -4.25 0.72
C ARG A 92 -18.32 -5.06 2.01
N ALA A 93 -17.44 -6.05 2.13
CA ALA A 93 -17.36 -6.90 3.30
C ALA A 93 -16.96 -6.09 4.55
N THR A 94 -15.91 -5.27 4.45
CA THR A 94 -15.43 -4.43 5.55
C THR A 94 -16.49 -3.39 5.96
N LEU A 95 -16.93 -2.53 5.04
CA LEU A 95 -17.90 -1.45 5.34
C LEU A 95 -19.21 -2.01 5.88
N GLY A 96 -19.68 -3.15 5.36
CA GLY A 96 -20.88 -3.80 5.85
C GLY A 96 -20.79 -4.24 7.32
N ILE A 97 -19.60 -4.59 7.81
CA ILE A 97 -19.40 -4.94 9.22
C ILE A 97 -19.14 -3.69 10.06
N VAL A 98 -18.21 -2.84 9.62
CA VAL A 98 -17.66 -1.77 10.48
C VAL A 98 -18.54 -0.54 10.57
N LEU A 99 -19.44 -0.30 9.61
CA LEU A 99 -20.39 0.81 9.69
C LEU A 99 -21.68 0.42 10.42
N ASP A 100 -22.11 -0.84 10.30
CA ASP A 100 -23.36 -1.33 10.91
C ASP A 100 -23.17 -1.69 12.40
N SER A 101 -21.92 -1.78 12.90
CA SER A 101 -21.62 -2.20 14.27
C SER A 101 -20.25 -1.70 14.78
N ASN A 102 -20.03 -1.81 16.09
CA ASN A 102 -18.71 -1.60 16.72
C ASN A 102 -17.86 -2.89 16.76
N GLU A 103 -18.18 -3.87 15.92
CA GLU A 103 -17.43 -5.12 15.81
C GLU A 103 -15.97 -4.85 15.45
N ARG A 104 -15.05 -5.47 16.20
CA ARG A 104 -13.63 -5.40 15.85
C ARG A 104 -13.38 -6.23 14.61
N LEU A 105 -12.41 -5.82 13.79
CA LEU A 105 -12.18 -6.46 12.50
C LEU A 105 -10.69 -6.66 12.22
N ILE A 106 -10.35 -7.81 11.66
CA ILE A 106 -9.11 -8.04 10.90
C ILE A 106 -9.50 -8.19 9.43
N ALA A 107 -9.03 -7.30 8.58
CA ALA A 107 -9.26 -7.36 7.13
C ALA A 107 -7.94 -7.71 6.43
N GLN A 108 -7.87 -8.94 5.95
CA GLN A 108 -6.76 -9.49 5.18
C GLN A 108 -7.11 -9.48 3.70
N ALA A 109 -6.39 -8.66 2.94
CA ALA A 109 -6.49 -8.64 1.48
C ALA A 109 -5.20 -8.12 0.86
N PRO A 110 -4.86 -8.48 -0.39
CA PRO A 110 -3.68 -7.96 -1.08
C PRO A 110 -3.63 -6.42 -1.15
N THR A 111 -2.44 -5.85 -1.40
CA THR A 111 -2.28 -4.42 -1.66
C THR A 111 -3.07 -4.00 -2.91
N GLY A 112 -3.64 -2.79 -2.91
CA GLY A 112 -4.39 -2.27 -4.05
C GLY A 112 -5.83 -2.77 -4.17
N THR A 113 -6.34 -3.52 -3.20
CA THR A 113 -7.74 -3.98 -3.14
C THR A 113 -8.73 -2.95 -2.60
N GLY A 114 -8.25 -1.79 -2.13
CA GLY A 114 -9.09 -0.70 -1.65
C GLY A 114 -9.30 -0.64 -0.12
N LYS A 115 -8.49 -1.37 0.67
CA LYS A 115 -8.51 -1.37 2.16
C LYS A 115 -8.48 0.05 2.74
N THR A 116 -7.60 0.90 2.21
CA THR A 116 -7.39 2.27 2.67
C THR A 116 -8.66 3.11 2.63
N ALA A 117 -9.37 3.11 1.50
CA ALA A 117 -10.64 3.82 1.41
C ALA A 117 -11.68 3.28 2.40
N ALA A 118 -11.73 1.95 2.61
CA ALA A 118 -12.68 1.34 3.54
C ALA A 118 -12.54 1.89 4.96
N PHE A 119 -11.32 1.90 5.51
CA PHE A 119 -11.12 2.39 6.88
C PHE A 119 -11.12 3.91 6.98
N VAL A 120 -10.73 4.65 5.93
CA VAL A 120 -10.86 6.11 5.94
C VAL A 120 -12.33 6.52 5.96
N ILE A 121 -13.18 5.87 5.15
CA ILE A 121 -14.63 6.07 5.20
C ILE A 121 -15.17 5.78 6.60
N LYS A 122 -14.70 4.70 7.24
CA LYS A 122 -15.08 4.39 8.62
C LYS A 122 -14.63 5.48 9.60
N MET A 123 -13.38 5.93 9.57
CA MET A 123 -12.89 7.00 10.44
C MET A 123 -13.71 8.29 10.26
N LEU A 124 -13.97 8.69 9.02
CA LEU A 124 -14.80 9.87 8.73
C LEU A 124 -16.24 9.70 9.23
N SER A 125 -16.80 8.49 9.11
CA SER A 125 -18.18 8.19 9.52
C SER A 125 -18.34 8.17 11.05
N THR A 126 -17.25 7.90 11.77
CA THR A 126 -17.21 7.85 13.23
C THR A 126 -17.12 9.23 13.89
N VAL A 127 -16.54 10.21 13.22
CA VAL A 127 -16.22 11.52 13.80
C VAL A 127 -17.47 12.39 13.98
N ASP A 128 -17.67 12.90 15.19
CA ASP A 128 -18.52 14.06 15.50
C ASP A 128 -17.71 15.36 15.34
N GLU A 129 -18.00 16.10 14.27
CA GLU A 129 -17.30 17.34 13.90
C GLU A 129 -17.47 18.48 14.90
N THR A 130 -18.47 18.40 15.80
CA THR A 130 -18.72 19.42 16.81
C THR A 130 -17.75 19.34 17.99
N LYS A 131 -17.05 18.21 18.15
CA LYS A 131 -16.12 17.96 19.24
C LYS A 131 -14.68 18.16 18.79
N ALA A 132 -14.01 19.18 19.32
CA ALA A 132 -12.59 19.44 19.09
C ALA A 132 -11.69 18.50 19.91
N ALA A 133 -11.80 17.19 19.67
CA ALA A 133 -11.01 16.15 20.33
C ALA A 133 -10.71 14.97 19.37
N PRO A 134 -9.60 14.24 19.58
CA PRO A 134 -9.32 13.00 18.86
C PRO A 134 -10.42 11.96 19.07
N GLN A 135 -10.92 11.42 17.96
CA GLN A 135 -12.00 10.42 17.91
C GLN A 135 -11.62 9.18 17.10
N ALA A 136 -10.71 9.33 16.13
CA ALA A 136 -10.11 8.22 15.41
C ALA A 136 -8.57 8.29 15.49
N LEU A 137 -7.94 7.14 15.70
CA LEU A 137 -6.50 6.96 15.71
C LEU A 137 -6.10 6.00 14.60
N CYS A 138 -5.13 6.36 13.78
CA CYS A 138 -4.59 5.51 12.71
C CYS A 138 -3.09 5.31 12.92
N LEU A 139 -2.70 4.06 13.16
CA LEU A 139 -1.32 3.65 13.31
C LEU A 139 -0.82 3.04 12.00
N VAL A 140 0.31 3.55 11.53
CA VAL A 140 0.96 3.13 10.28
C VAL A 140 2.46 2.82 10.50
N PRO A 141 3.09 1.98 9.66
CA PRO A 141 4.51 1.65 9.78
C PRO A 141 5.46 2.82 9.49
N THR A 142 5.13 3.72 8.57
CA THR A 142 6.03 4.76 8.08
C THR A 142 5.38 6.14 8.09
N ALA A 143 6.22 7.18 8.16
CA ALA A 143 5.73 8.56 8.10
C ALA A 143 5.18 8.89 6.70
N GLU A 144 5.74 8.31 5.65
CA GLU A 144 5.28 8.44 4.27
C GLU A 144 3.85 7.93 4.12
N LEU A 145 3.58 6.73 4.64
CA LEU A 145 2.24 6.17 4.62
C LEU A 145 1.26 7.03 5.43
N ALA A 146 1.70 7.61 6.56
CA ALA A 146 0.87 8.52 7.34
C ALA A 146 0.35 9.70 6.51
N HIS A 147 1.22 10.31 5.70
CA HIS A 147 0.84 11.42 4.82
C HIS A 147 -0.06 10.97 3.65
N GLN A 148 0.14 9.74 3.15
CA GLN A 148 -0.74 9.17 2.12
C GLN A 148 -2.17 8.92 2.67
N ILE A 149 -2.29 8.39 3.89
CA ILE A 149 -3.57 8.24 4.57
C ILE A 149 -4.20 9.61 4.83
N ALA A 150 -3.42 10.59 5.31
CA ALA A 150 -3.90 11.96 5.51
C ALA A 150 -4.48 12.57 4.23
N LYS A 151 -3.80 12.37 3.09
CA LYS A 151 -4.33 12.83 1.81
C LYS A 151 -5.64 12.14 1.42
N THR A 152 -5.77 10.86 1.73
CA THR A 152 -7.02 10.11 1.50
C THR A 152 -8.15 10.66 2.39
N VAL A 153 -7.85 11.00 3.64
CA VAL A 153 -8.79 11.67 4.56
C VAL A 153 -9.22 13.03 4.00
N GLU A 154 -8.30 13.84 3.46
CA GLU A 154 -8.64 15.13 2.83
C GLU A 154 -9.57 14.96 1.63
N VAL A 155 -9.27 14.00 0.76
CA VAL A 155 -10.02 13.77 -0.48
C VAL A 155 -11.44 13.29 -0.16
N LEU A 156 -11.56 12.22 0.64
CA LEU A 156 -12.86 11.64 1.00
C LEU A 156 -13.65 12.51 1.98
N GLY A 157 -12.95 13.29 2.80
CA GLY A 157 -13.50 14.24 3.75
C GLY A 157 -13.71 15.64 3.18
N LYS A 158 -13.47 15.90 1.89
CA LYS A 158 -13.45 17.26 1.27
C LYS A 158 -14.72 18.08 1.53
N LYS A 159 -15.86 17.43 1.75
CA LYS A 159 -17.16 18.08 2.01
C LYS A 159 -17.61 18.00 3.47
N THR A 160 -16.73 17.56 4.37
CA THR A 160 -16.91 17.50 5.83
C THR A 160 -16.09 18.60 6.51
N ASN A 161 -16.33 18.89 7.79
CA ASN A 161 -15.44 19.73 8.61
C ASN A 161 -14.46 18.90 9.45
N VAL A 162 -14.22 17.64 9.07
CA VAL A 162 -13.32 16.76 9.80
C VAL A 162 -11.88 17.26 9.66
N ARG A 163 -11.26 17.57 10.80
CA ARG A 163 -9.83 17.90 10.89
C ARG A 163 -9.03 16.65 11.19
N HIS A 164 -7.85 16.55 10.59
CA HIS A 164 -6.90 15.47 10.84
C HIS A 164 -5.50 16.03 11.12
N ARG A 165 -4.67 15.25 11.81
CA ARG A 165 -3.27 15.60 12.08
C ARG A 165 -2.37 14.39 11.92
N VAL A 166 -1.32 14.52 11.12
CA VAL A 166 -0.19 13.59 11.12
C VAL A 166 0.78 13.99 12.22
N VAL A 167 1.04 13.12 13.18
CA VAL A 167 1.92 13.42 14.31
C VAL A 167 3.36 12.97 14.03
N GLY A 168 4.30 13.87 14.27
CA GLY A 168 5.74 13.69 14.03
C GLY A 168 6.58 13.56 15.30
N ALA A 169 7.89 13.40 15.13
CA ALA A 169 8.84 13.33 16.25
C ALA A 169 8.92 14.66 17.01
N GLN A 170 8.89 15.78 16.29
CA GLN A 170 8.82 17.12 16.85
C GLN A 170 7.35 17.54 16.93
N MET A 171 6.84 17.61 18.15
CA MET A 171 5.54 18.19 18.46
C MET A 171 5.70 19.07 19.68
N ASP A 172 5.09 20.25 19.62
CA ASP A 172 4.97 21.14 20.76
C ASP A 172 4.12 20.48 21.86
N GLU A 173 4.19 21.02 23.08
CA GLU A 173 3.48 20.46 24.24
C GLU A 173 1.95 20.61 24.18
N THR A 174 1.42 21.19 23.10
CA THR A 174 -0.02 21.41 22.90
C THR A 174 -0.78 20.10 22.69
N ALA A 175 -1.93 19.98 23.34
CA ALA A 175 -2.85 18.89 23.09
C ALA A 175 -3.41 18.91 21.66
N VAL A 176 -3.54 17.74 21.06
CA VAL A 176 -4.16 17.54 19.75
C VAL A 176 -5.68 17.71 19.88
N THR A 177 -6.27 18.48 18.97
CA THR A 177 -7.71 18.81 18.96
C THR A 177 -8.41 18.40 17.65
N GLU A 178 -7.63 17.88 16.70
CA GLU A 178 -8.09 17.30 15.46
C GLU A 178 -8.75 15.94 15.72
N HIS A 179 -9.75 15.62 14.91
CA HIS A 179 -10.62 14.48 15.13
C HIS A 179 -9.95 13.16 14.73
N ILE A 180 -9.13 13.18 13.67
CA ILE A 180 -8.39 12.02 13.18
C ILE A 180 -6.89 12.24 13.42
N VAL A 181 -6.24 11.33 14.13
CA VAL A 181 -4.81 11.38 14.40
C VAL A 181 -4.12 10.22 13.70
N ILE A 182 -3.10 10.51 12.89
CA ILE A 182 -2.36 9.51 12.11
C ILE A 182 -0.89 9.56 12.54
N GLY A 183 -0.27 8.42 12.80
CA GLY A 183 1.14 8.41 13.19
C GLY A 183 1.79 7.04 13.23
N THR A 184 3.11 7.05 13.39
CA THR A 184 3.89 5.82 13.53
C THR A 184 3.87 5.29 14.96
N LEU A 185 4.08 3.99 15.13
CA LEU A 185 4.03 3.30 16.43
C LEU A 185 4.83 4.02 17.52
N GLY A 186 6.09 4.39 17.23
CA GLY A 186 6.96 5.05 18.20
C GLY A 186 6.43 6.42 18.63
N THR A 187 5.90 7.20 17.69
CA THR A 187 5.35 8.54 17.95
C THR A 187 4.03 8.44 18.71
N LEU A 188 3.10 7.59 18.27
CA LEU A 188 1.81 7.39 18.95
C LEU A 188 2.02 6.90 20.38
N HIS A 189 2.86 5.89 20.58
CA HIS A 189 3.17 5.38 21.92
C HIS A 189 3.73 6.45 22.87
N ARG A 190 4.49 7.43 22.34
CA ARG A 190 5.05 8.54 23.14
C ARG A 190 4.00 9.58 23.53
N LEU A 191 3.07 9.88 22.62
CA LEU A 191 2.12 10.99 22.73
C LEU A 191 0.77 10.58 23.36
N ILE A 192 0.40 9.30 23.30
CA ILE A 192 -0.90 8.80 23.75
C ILE A 192 -1.12 8.98 25.26
N GLY A 193 -2.25 9.58 25.64
CA GLY A 193 -2.56 9.97 27.02
C GLY A 193 -1.74 11.15 27.55
N LYS A 194 -0.95 11.81 26.69
CA LYS A 194 -0.26 13.08 26.96
C LYS A 194 -0.81 14.15 26.04
N GLN A 195 -0.16 14.35 24.89
CA GLN A 195 -0.61 15.28 23.86
C GLN A 195 -1.82 14.76 23.08
N ILE A 196 -2.07 13.44 23.07
CA ILE A 196 -3.26 12.85 22.43
C ILE A 196 -4.21 12.38 23.55
N PRO A 197 -5.25 13.16 23.88
CA PRO A 197 -6.32 12.72 24.77
C PRO A 197 -7.01 11.47 24.22
N THR A 198 -7.31 10.51 25.10
CA THR A 198 -7.85 9.20 24.72
C THR A 198 -9.35 9.07 24.94
N ASP A 199 -9.94 9.99 25.71
CA ASP A 199 -11.31 9.86 26.24
C ASP A 199 -12.39 9.78 25.16
N ASN A 200 -12.13 10.29 23.96
CA ASN A 200 -13.10 10.32 22.86
C ASN A 200 -12.72 9.38 21.70
N ILE A 201 -11.61 8.64 21.80
CA ILE A 201 -11.15 7.77 20.72
C ILE A 201 -12.01 6.52 20.68
N ILE A 202 -12.82 6.40 19.62
CA ILE A 202 -13.78 5.31 19.40
C ILE A 202 -13.49 4.49 18.16
N CYS A 203 -12.55 4.92 17.32
CA CYS A 203 -12.03 4.12 16.21
C CYS A 203 -10.50 4.07 16.28
N TYR A 204 -9.95 2.86 16.28
CA TYR A 204 -8.51 2.63 16.23
C TYR A 204 -8.15 1.72 15.06
N VAL A 205 -7.49 2.28 14.06
CA VAL A 205 -7.03 1.59 12.86
C VAL A 205 -5.55 1.28 12.98
N ILE A 206 -5.16 0.05 12.62
CA ILE A 206 -3.78 -0.39 12.46
C ILE A 206 -3.65 -0.85 11.01
N ASP A 207 -2.93 -0.09 10.19
CA ASP A 207 -2.75 -0.38 8.76
C ASP A 207 -1.35 -0.94 8.47
N GLU A 208 -1.26 -1.75 7.39
CA GLU A 208 -0.07 -2.52 7.01
C GLU A 208 0.55 -3.25 8.21
N ALA A 209 -0.29 -4.00 8.94
CA ALA A 209 0.09 -4.62 10.21
C ALA A 209 1.29 -5.57 10.09
N ASP A 210 1.49 -6.21 8.94
CA ASP A 210 2.61 -7.09 8.65
C ASP A 210 3.92 -6.32 8.44
N ASP A 211 3.86 -5.14 7.83
CA ASP A 211 5.02 -4.27 7.70
C ASP A 211 5.40 -3.62 9.04
N LEU A 212 4.45 -3.38 9.95
CA LEU A 212 4.79 -2.96 11.33
C LEU A 212 5.72 -3.96 12.00
N ILE A 213 5.52 -5.26 11.76
CA ILE A 213 6.41 -6.29 12.28
C ILE A 213 7.76 -6.20 11.57
N LYS A 214 7.81 -6.17 10.24
CA LYS A 214 9.07 -6.15 9.47
C LYS A 214 9.93 -4.91 9.77
N VAL A 215 9.35 -3.71 9.84
CA VAL A 215 10.07 -2.45 10.11
C VAL A 215 10.74 -2.45 11.49
N LEU A 216 10.18 -3.18 12.44
CA LEU A 216 10.73 -3.32 13.79
C LEU A 216 11.83 -4.39 13.87
N HIS A 217 12.10 -5.08 12.74
CA HIS A 217 13.04 -6.19 12.60
C HIS A 217 13.96 -6.07 11.37
N PRO A 218 14.78 -5.02 11.22
CA PRO A 218 15.75 -4.96 10.14
C PRO A 218 16.88 -6.00 10.26
N ASP A 219 17.16 -6.51 11.47
CA ASP A 219 18.34 -7.34 11.78
C ASP A 219 18.01 -8.79 12.20
N ALA A 220 16.74 -9.20 12.16
CA ALA A 220 16.31 -10.48 12.72
C ALA A 220 16.76 -11.69 11.90
N ALA A 221 17.16 -11.54 10.63
CA ALA A 221 17.68 -12.67 9.87
C ALA A 221 19.10 -12.50 9.30
N ALA A 222 19.80 -11.42 9.69
CA ALA A 222 21.23 -11.21 9.43
C ALA A 222 22.15 -11.81 10.51
N SER A 223 21.62 -12.13 11.69
CA SER A 223 22.43 -12.71 12.77
C SER A 223 21.70 -13.87 13.42
N GLY A 224 22.17 -15.10 13.21
CA GLY A 224 21.66 -16.33 13.85
C GLY A 224 21.85 -16.38 15.38
N LYS A 225 21.76 -15.24 16.06
CA LYS A 225 21.69 -15.08 17.50
C LYS A 225 20.32 -14.49 17.85
N LYS A 226 19.67 -15.06 18.87
CA LYS A 226 18.43 -14.62 19.53
C LYS A 226 18.49 -13.17 20.07
N ARG A 227 18.62 -12.19 19.17
CA ARG A 227 18.40 -10.75 19.40
C ARG A 227 17.08 -10.28 18.76
N SER A 228 16.36 -11.18 18.09
CA SER A 228 15.02 -11.02 17.49
C SER A 228 13.92 -10.79 18.52
N ASP A 229 14.01 -11.39 19.71
CA ASP A 229 12.87 -11.45 20.64
C ASP A 229 12.62 -10.09 21.32
N GLN A 230 13.68 -9.31 21.60
CA GLN A 230 13.54 -8.09 22.39
C GLN A 230 12.88 -6.94 21.62
N HIS A 231 13.16 -6.81 20.32
CA HIS A 231 12.50 -5.82 19.46
C HIS A 231 11.04 -6.21 19.17
N GLN A 232 10.74 -7.50 18.97
CA GLN A 232 9.37 -8.00 18.78
C GLN A 232 8.57 -7.75 20.06
N GLN A 233 9.17 -8.06 21.20
CA GLN A 233 8.54 -7.83 22.49
C GLN A 233 8.31 -6.34 22.74
N ARG A 234 9.22 -5.46 22.30
CA ARG A 234 9.05 -4.01 22.42
C ARG A 234 7.90 -3.52 21.56
N ALA A 235 7.82 -3.93 20.30
CA ALA A 235 6.73 -3.62 19.39
C ALA A 235 5.37 -4.05 19.95
N LYS A 236 5.27 -5.33 20.35
CA LYS A 236 4.11 -5.92 21.01
C LYS A 236 3.71 -5.13 22.25
N LYS A 237 4.67 -4.79 23.11
CA LYS A 237 4.44 -3.96 24.31
C LYS A 237 3.96 -2.55 23.97
N GLN A 238 4.51 -1.92 22.95
CA GLN A 238 4.11 -0.57 22.54
C GLN A 238 2.69 -0.57 21.97
N LEU A 239 2.38 -1.51 21.07
CA LEU A 239 1.03 -1.68 20.52
C LEU A 239 0.03 -1.98 21.63
N ALA A 240 0.32 -2.96 22.50
CA ALA A 240 -0.52 -3.26 23.65
C ALA A 240 -0.69 -2.05 24.57
N SER A 241 0.38 -1.28 24.83
CA SER A 241 0.31 -0.09 25.66
C SER A 241 -0.51 1.05 25.04
N ILE A 242 -0.57 1.17 23.72
CA ILE A 242 -1.50 2.11 23.07
C ILE A 242 -2.91 1.59 23.29
N SER A 243 -3.17 0.34 22.92
CA SER A 243 -4.50 -0.28 23.01
C SER A 243 -5.09 -0.24 24.42
N THR A 244 -4.30 -0.50 25.47
CA THR A 244 -4.79 -0.47 26.87
C THR A 244 -5.13 0.93 27.38
N ARG A 245 -4.62 1.99 26.74
CA ARG A 245 -4.98 3.38 27.06
C ARG A 245 -6.26 3.83 26.36
N LEU A 246 -6.71 3.09 25.35
CA LEU A 246 -7.97 3.35 24.67
C LEU A 246 -9.09 2.61 25.41
N THR A 247 -9.81 3.32 26.26
CA THR A 247 -10.79 2.71 27.19
C THR A 247 -12.24 3.08 26.89
N HIS A 248 -12.51 3.76 25.79
CA HIS A 248 -13.88 4.14 25.44
C HIS A 248 -14.76 2.89 25.22
N PRO A 249 -15.99 2.83 25.76
CA PRO A 249 -16.85 1.64 25.65
C PRO A 249 -17.19 1.27 24.19
N ASP A 250 -17.39 2.28 23.34
CA ASP A 250 -17.66 2.11 21.92
C ASP A 250 -16.40 1.98 21.04
N LEU A 251 -15.23 1.69 21.64
CA LEU A 251 -13.99 1.54 20.89
C LEU A 251 -14.05 0.34 19.93
N GLN A 252 -13.96 0.65 18.65
CA GLN A 252 -13.78 -0.32 17.58
C GLN A 252 -12.32 -0.33 17.10
N ILE A 253 -11.71 -1.51 17.13
CA ILE A 253 -10.31 -1.73 16.68
C ILE A 253 -10.34 -2.47 15.35
N LEU A 254 -9.61 -1.93 14.36
CA LEU A 254 -9.59 -2.43 12.99
C LEU A 254 -8.14 -2.68 12.55
N PHE A 255 -7.81 -3.92 12.19
CA PHE A 255 -6.53 -4.30 11.61
C PHE A 255 -6.67 -4.48 10.11
N PHE A 256 -5.77 -3.88 9.35
CA PHE A 256 -5.63 -4.10 7.91
C PHE A 256 -4.24 -4.62 7.63
N SER A 257 -4.17 -5.71 6.89
CA SER A 257 -2.91 -6.36 6.55
C SER A 257 -2.99 -6.96 5.16
N ALA A 258 -1.84 -7.04 4.49
CA ALA A 258 -1.73 -7.89 3.33
C ALA A 258 -1.83 -9.37 3.76
N THR A 259 -1.10 -9.76 4.81
CA THR A 259 -0.88 -11.15 5.26
C THR A 259 -1.46 -11.43 6.66
N TYR A 260 -1.64 -12.71 7.03
CA TYR A 260 -2.06 -13.15 8.37
C TYR A 260 -1.25 -14.34 8.88
N ASN A 261 0.07 -14.15 8.97
CA ASN A 261 1.00 -15.15 9.49
C ASN A 261 0.93 -15.28 11.04
N GLU A 262 1.72 -16.21 11.60
CA GLU A 262 1.78 -16.44 13.06
C GLU A 262 2.13 -15.17 13.85
N ASP A 263 3.00 -14.31 13.31
CA ASP A 263 3.39 -13.06 13.96
C ASP A 263 2.21 -12.08 14.06
N ILE A 264 1.43 -11.93 12.97
CA ILE A 264 0.22 -11.11 12.97
C ILE A 264 -0.83 -11.70 13.90
N ARG A 265 -1.01 -13.03 13.89
CA ARG A 265 -1.91 -13.73 14.82
C ARG A 265 -1.52 -13.50 16.28
N ALA A 266 -0.23 -13.51 16.60
CA ALA A 266 0.27 -13.25 17.95
C ALA A 266 0.04 -11.81 18.41
N ILE A 267 0.17 -10.83 17.51
CA ILE A 267 -0.10 -9.41 17.82
C ILE A 267 -1.60 -9.15 17.93
N SER A 268 -2.38 -9.64 16.96
CA SER A 268 -3.82 -9.44 16.91
C SER A 268 -4.47 -10.04 18.15
N SER A 269 -4.14 -11.27 18.54
CA SER A 269 -4.67 -11.92 19.76
C SER A 269 -4.36 -11.18 21.07
N THR A 270 -3.30 -10.37 21.11
CA THR A 270 -2.98 -9.54 22.30
C THR A 270 -3.92 -8.33 22.43
N ILE A 271 -4.52 -7.88 21.32
CA ILE A 271 -5.27 -6.61 21.21
C ILE A 271 -6.76 -6.87 20.94
N LEU A 272 -7.05 -7.91 20.16
CA LEU A 272 -8.35 -8.38 19.72
C LEU A 272 -8.62 -9.72 20.38
N GLN A 273 -9.49 -9.73 21.38
CA GLN A 273 -10.01 -10.97 21.98
C GLN A 273 -11.25 -11.47 21.24
N THR A 274 -12.00 -10.54 20.64
CA THR A 274 -13.28 -10.77 19.99
C THR A 274 -13.36 -9.99 18.69
N GLY A 275 -14.19 -10.44 17.75
CA GLY A 275 -14.48 -9.73 16.50
C GLY A 275 -14.48 -10.64 15.28
N LYS A 276 -14.34 -10.02 14.10
CA LYS A 276 -14.42 -10.73 12.82
C LYS A 276 -13.10 -10.67 12.06
N ARG A 277 -12.80 -11.69 11.29
CA ARG A 277 -11.66 -11.75 10.38
C ARG A 277 -12.16 -11.99 8.96
N ILE A 278 -12.02 -11.00 8.10
CA ILE A 278 -12.24 -11.16 6.66
C ILE A 278 -10.93 -11.57 6.02
N ALA A 279 -10.96 -12.64 5.23
CA ALA A 279 -9.83 -13.11 4.43
C ALA A 279 -10.26 -13.33 2.97
N VAL A 280 -9.38 -12.95 2.04
CA VAL A 280 -9.57 -13.15 0.59
C VAL A 280 -8.73 -14.34 0.11
N GLY A 281 -9.24 -15.57 0.24
CA GLY A 281 -8.59 -16.83 -0.19
C GLY A 281 -8.88 -18.01 0.76
N LYS A 282 -8.17 -19.14 0.61
CA LYS A 282 -8.34 -20.35 1.45
C LYS A 282 -7.64 -20.23 2.81
N GLU A 283 -8.20 -20.89 3.83
CA GLU A 283 -7.76 -20.85 5.25
C GLU A 283 -6.29 -21.23 5.50
N ASP A 284 -5.71 -22.05 4.63
CA ASP A 284 -4.36 -22.62 4.79
C ASP A 284 -3.30 -21.99 3.90
N ASP A 285 -3.70 -21.11 2.98
CA ASP A 285 -2.74 -20.41 2.14
C ASP A 285 -2.38 -19.09 2.84
N ASP A 286 -1.10 -18.79 2.92
CA ASP A 286 -0.60 -17.45 3.20
C ASP A 286 -1.20 -16.47 2.17
N ILE A 287 -2.41 -15.97 2.45
CA ILE A 287 -3.09 -14.98 1.61
C ILE A 287 -2.33 -13.67 1.80
N ALA A 288 -1.26 -13.51 1.04
CA ALA A 288 -0.91 -12.33 0.26
C ALA A 288 0.17 -12.68 -0.78
N GLU A 289 0.15 -13.88 -1.33
CA GLU A 289 0.88 -14.10 -2.56
C GLU A 289 0.15 -13.28 -3.65
N VAL A 290 0.76 -12.15 -4.03
CA VAL A 290 0.46 -11.36 -5.24
C VAL A 290 -0.07 -12.33 -6.29
N ASN A 291 -1.35 -12.23 -6.69
CA ASN A 291 -1.92 -13.19 -7.65
C ASN A 291 -1.10 -13.12 -8.95
N PRO A 292 -0.16 -14.04 -9.19
CA PRO A 292 0.80 -13.89 -10.26
C PRO A 292 0.21 -14.42 -11.57
N GLN A 293 -1.06 -14.87 -11.57
CA GLN A 293 -1.75 -15.38 -12.75
C GLN A 293 -1.98 -14.31 -13.83
N ASN A 294 -2.08 -13.02 -13.45
CA ASN A 294 -2.20 -11.90 -14.40
C ASN A 294 -0.85 -11.34 -14.85
N ILE A 295 0.26 -11.98 -14.43
CA ILE A 295 1.62 -11.58 -14.78
C ILE A 295 2.21 -12.68 -15.65
N ARG A 296 2.71 -12.33 -16.82
CA ARG A 296 3.48 -13.25 -17.66
C ARG A 296 4.95 -13.16 -17.28
N HIS A 297 5.50 -14.31 -16.92
CA HIS A 297 6.87 -14.44 -16.43
C HIS A 297 7.79 -14.91 -17.55
N PHE A 298 8.76 -14.06 -17.90
CA PHE A 298 9.73 -14.31 -18.95
C PHE A 298 11.15 -14.42 -18.39
N THR A 299 11.93 -15.31 -19.00
CA THR A 299 13.35 -15.48 -18.72
C THR A 299 14.16 -15.08 -19.94
N LEU A 300 15.06 -14.12 -19.79
CA LEU A 300 16.03 -13.77 -20.83
C LEU A 300 17.40 -14.35 -20.46
N PRO A 301 17.91 -15.38 -21.18
CA PRO A 301 19.22 -15.95 -20.92
C PRO A 301 20.33 -14.94 -21.22
N VAL A 302 21.33 -14.92 -20.35
CA VAL A 302 22.52 -14.09 -20.45
C VAL A 302 23.73 -14.99 -20.22
N ALA A 303 24.74 -14.90 -21.08
CA ALA A 303 25.91 -15.77 -21.00
C ALA A 303 26.71 -15.48 -19.71
N GLU A 304 27.14 -14.24 -19.53
CA GLU A 304 27.93 -13.82 -18.36
C GLU A 304 27.40 -12.55 -17.70
N PHE A 305 27.85 -12.26 -16.48
CA PHE A 305 27.43 -11.08 -15.73
C PHE A 305 27.70 -9.77 -16.50
N GLY A 306 28.82 -9.70 -17.24
CA GLY A 306 29.17 -8.55 -18.08
C GLY A 306 28.18 -8.27 -19.20
N ASP A 307 27.46 -9.30 -19.66
CA ASP A 307 26.52 -9.21 -20.79
C ASP A 307 25.12 -8.73 -20.36
N LYS A 308 24.84 -8.66 -19.06
CA LYS A 308 23.53 -8.23 -18.54
C LYS A 308 23.12 -6.84 -19.06
N TYR A 309 24.09 -5.93 -19.21
CA TYR A 309 23.80 -4.61 -19.78
C TYR A 309 23.44 -4.70 -21.27
N GLY A 310 24.08 -5.59 -22.03
CA GLY A 310 23.70 -5.88 -23.41
C GLY A 310 22.28 -6.41 -23.51
N ALA A 311 21.91 -7.35 -22.63
CA ALA A 311 20.56 -7.87 -22.53
C ALA A 311 19.54 -6.78 -22.16
N LEU A 312 19.89 -5.87 -21.24
CA LEU A 312 19.03 -4.74 -20.89
C LEU A 312 18.80 -3.79 -22.07
N LYS A 313 19.81 -3.54 -22.92
CA LYS A 313 19.62 -2.76 -24.16
C LYS A 313 18.66 -3.44 -25.14
N VAL A 314 18.66 -4.77 -25.20
CA VAL A 314 17.66 -5.52 -25.98
C VAL A 314 16.26 -5.30 -25.41
N LEU A 315 16.10 -5.35 -24.08
CA LEU A 315 14.83 -5.02 -23.42
C LEU A 315 14.41 -3.57 -23.70
N TRP A 316 15.36 -2.64 -23.73
CA TRP A 316 15.12 -1.23 -24.04
C TRP A 316 14.54 -1.03 -25.43
N GLN A 317 15.09 -1.73 -26.42
CA GLN A 317 14.63 -1.69 -27.82
C GLN A 317 13.32 -2.44 -28.05
N THR A 318 12.89 -3.26 -27.09
CA THR A 318 11.70 -4.11 -27.20
C THR A 318 10.66 -3.68 -26.17
N VAL A 319 10.48 -4.45 -25.10
CA VAL A 319 9.38 -4.33 -24.14
C VAL A 319 9.40 -3.07 -23.28
N LEU A 320 10.55 -2.42 -23.10
CA LEU A 320 10.62 -1.14 -22.35
C LEU A 320 10.38 0.08 -23.25
N SER A 321 10.33 -0.11 -24.57
CA SER A 321 10.12 0.98 -25.52
C SER A 321 8.72 1.57 -25.32
N GLY A 322 8.64 2.77 -24.76
CA GLY A 322 7.38 3.48 -24.54
C GLY A 322 6.62 3.08 -23.26
N ALA A 323 6.98 1.97 -22.60
CA ALA A 323 6.35 1.51 -21.37
C ALA A 323 7.00 2.11 -20.12
N GLN A 324 6.18 2.36 -19.07
CA GLN A 324 6.72 2.59 -17.73
C GLN A 324 7.19 1.26 -17.13
N ALA A 325 8.38 1.27 -16.53
CA ALA A 325 9.01 0.06 -16.01
C ALA A 325 9.83 0.29 -14.74
N ILE A 326 10.00 -0.78 -13.97
CA ILE A 326 10.90 -0.82 -12.81
C ILE A 326 11.98 -1.88 -13.06
N ILE A 327 13.24 -1.51 -12.82
CA ILE A 327 14.39 -2.40 -12.89
C ILE A 327 14.92 -2.62 -11.47
N PHE A 328 14.85 -3.87 -11.01
CA PHE A 328 15.39 -4.28 -9.72
C PHE A 328 16.81 -4.81 -9.85
N VAL A 329 17.71 -4.28 -9.02
CA VAL A 329 19.11 -4.68 -8.92
C VAL A 329 19.45 -5.10 -7.49
N ALA A 330 20.52 -5.88 -7.32
CA ALA A 330 20.88 -6.42 -6.01
C ALA A 330 21.45 -5.37 -5.04
N THR A 331 22.26 -4.42 -5.53
CA THR A 331 22.99 -3.48 -4.67
C THR A 331 22.77 -2.02 -5.06
N ARG A 332 22.88 -1.12 -4.06
CA ARG A 332 22.80 0.34 -4.25
C ARG A 332 23.83 0.85 -5.26
N LYS A 333 25.07 0.34 -5.16
CA LYS A 333 26.16 0.69 -6.09
C LYS A 333 25.80 0.32 -7.53
N GLN A 334 25.23 -0.85 -7.75
CA GLN A 334 24.74 -1.25 -9.08
C GLN A 334 23.59 -0.38 -9.55
N ALA A 335 22.67 0.02 -8.66
CA ALA A 335 21.56 0.91 -9.03
C ALA A 335 22.08 2.23 -9.61
N GLN A 336 23.03 2.87 -8.91
CA GLN A 336 23.65 4.11 -9.40
C GLN A 336 24.39 3.89 -10.72
N GLN A 337 25.28 2.89 -10.76
CA GLN A 337 26.08 2.60 -11.95
C GLN A 337 25.22 2.29 -13.18
N LEU A 338 24.12 1.57 -12.98
CA LEU A 338 23.19 1.24 -14.05
C LEU A 338 22.41 2.47 -14.52
N ALA A 339 21.94 3.30 -13.59
CA ALA A 339 21.25 4.55 -13.89
C ALA A 339 22.16 5.53 -14.65
N ASP A 340 23.41 5.70 -14.21
CA ASP A 340 24.40 6.56 -14.87
C ASP A 340 24.67 6.11 -16.30
N ARG A 341 24.82 4.78 -16.50
CA ARG A 341 25.10 4.21 -17.82
C ARG A 341 23.91 4.35 -18.76
N LEU A 342 22.69 4.13 -18.28
CA LEU A 342 21.46 4.36 -19.05
C LEU A 342 21.29 5.84 -19.40
N THR A 343 21.59 6.74 -18.47
CA THR A 343 21.56 8.20 -18.70
C THR A 343 22.60 8.62 -19.75
N ALA A 344 23.80 8.06 -19.69
CA ALA A 344 24.86 8.30 -20.68
C ALA A 344 24.47 7.81 -22.08
N ASP A 345 23.71 6.72 -22.17
CA ASP A 345 23.13 6.20 -23.42
C ASP A 345 21.91 7.03 -23.89
N GLY A 346 21.57 8.13 -23.21
CA GLY A 346 20.53 9.09 -23.57
C GLY A 346 19.13 8.73 -23.06
N HIS A 347 19.01 7.81 -22.09
CA HIS A 347 17.74 7.37 -21.53
C HIS A 347 17.34 8.16 -20.29
N GLN A 348 16.06 8.55 -20.22
CA GLN A 348 15.49 9.20 -19.04
C GLN A 348 15.12 8.17 -17.98
N VAL A 349 16.01 8.01 -17.00
CA VAL A 349 15.85 7.04 -15.91
C VAL A 349 15.87 7.72 -14.55
N GLY A 350 14.96 7.31 -13.67
CA GLY A 350 15.03 7.64 -12.25
C GLY A 350 15.87 6.60 -11.51
N CYS A 351 16.55 7.01 -10.45
CA CYS A 351 17.21 6.08 -9.54
C CYS A 351 16.73 6.32 -8.12
N LEU A 352 16.24 5.27 -7.46
CA LEU A 352 15.77 5.34 -6.09
C LEU A 352 16.71 4.53 -5.21
N GLN A 353 17.35 5.21 -4.26
CA GLN A 353 18.34 4.65 -3.35
C GLN A 353 18.05 5.04 -1.89
N ALA A 354 18.58 4.25 -0.96
CA ALA A 354 18.31 4.40 0.47
C ALA A 354 19.04 5.58 1.14
N ASP A 355 19.97 6.23 0.45
CA ASP A 355 20.75 7.39 0.90
C ASP A 355 20.19 8.73 0.42
N LEU A 356 19.25 8.71 -0.55
CA LEU A 356 18.48 9.90 -0.91
C LEU A 356 17.69 10.39 0.30
N ASP A 357 17.70 11.70 0.53
CA ASP A 357 16.87 12.33 1.55
C ASP A 357 15.37 12.27 1.17
N HIS A 358 14.50 12.64 2.10
CA HIS A 358 13.05 12.55 1.88
C HIS A 358 12.57 13.45 0.72
N ASP A 359 13.23 14.58 0.45
CA ASP A 359 12.79 15.54 -0.57
C ASP A 359 13.22 15.07 -1.97
N GLN A 360 14.44 14.56 -2.08
CA GLN A 360 14.99 13.94 -3.28
C GLN A 360 14.18 12.71 -3.69
N ARG A 361 13.82 11.84 -2.74
CA ARG A 361 12.95 10.69 -3.02
C ARG A 361 11.59 11.13 -3.55
N ARG A 362 10.98 12.16 -2.95
CA ARG A 362 9.69 12.70 -3.43
C ARG A 362 9.81 13.25 -4.85
N ALA A 363 10.91 13.95 -5.18
CA ALA A 363 11.14 14.47 -6.52
C ALA A 363 11.26 13.35 -7.57
N VAL A 364 12.09 12.34 -7.32
CA VAL A 364 12.26 11.18 -8.24
C VAL A 364 10.93 10.45 -8.45
N MET A 365 10.16 10.25 -7.37
CA MET A 365 8.86 9.61 -7.46
C MET A 365 7.84 10.48 -8.21
N ALA A 366 7.82 11.80 -7.99
CA ALA A 366 6.95 12.70 -8.73
C ALA A 366 7.25 12.69 -10.23
N ASP A 367 8.54 12.71 -10.60
CA ASP A 367 8.98 12.60 -12.00
C ASP A 367 8.59 11.27 -12.64
N PHE A 368 8.70 10.18 -11.90
CA PHE A 368 8.29 8.86 -12.38
C PHE A 368 6.76 8.78 -12.58
N ARG A 369 5.98 9.33 -11.64
CA ARG A 369 4.51 9.34 -11.70
C ARG A 369 3.96 10.11 -12.89
N ARG A 370 4.51 11.28 -13.16
CA ARG A 370 4.13 12.11 -14.33
C ARG A 370 4.77 11.64 -15.64
N ALA A 371 5.41 10.47 -15.65
CA ALA A 371 6.12 9.89 -16.78
C ALA A 371 7.25 10.77 -17.38
N ALA A 372 7.80 11.71 -16.59
CA ALA A 372 9.01 12.46 -16.96
C ALA A 372 10.25 11.57 -16.95
N THR A 373 10.26 10.55 -16.08
CA THR A 373 11.13 9.37 -16.23
C THR A 373 10.26 8.14 -16.46
N LYS A 374 10.56 7.36 -17.50
CA LYS A 374 9.77 6.15 -17.83
C LYS A 374 10.27 4.91 -17.11
N VAL A 375 11.54 4.89 -16.72
CA VAL A 375 12.15 3.73 -16.08
C VAL A 375 12.76 4.11 -14.75
N LEU A 376 12.44 3.33 -13.72
CA LEU A 376 12.98 3.50 -12.37
C LEU A 376 13.92 2.34 -12.04
N VAL A 377 15.15 2.65 -11.61
CA VAL A 377 16.12 1.67 -11.11
C VAL A 377 16.14 1.71 -9.59
N CYS A 378 15.94 0.57 -8.91
CA CYS A 378 15.91 0.51 -7.46
C CYS A 378 16.35 -0.84 -6.88
N THR A 379 16.56 -0.86 -5.55
CA THR A 379 16.79 -2.08 -4.76
C THR A 379 15.52 -2.48 -3.99
N ASP A 380 15.51 -3.69 -3.43
CA ASP A 380 14.36 -4.25 -2.70
C ASP A 380 13.91 -3.45 -1.49
N ILE A 381 14.84 -2.73 -0.85
CA ILE A 381 14.59 -1.92 0.36
C ILE A 381 13.54 -0.82 0.10
N ILE A 382 13.36 -0.42 -1.16
CA ILE A 382 12.43 0.67 -1.54
C ILE A 382 11.19 0.14 -2.24
N SER A 383 11.16 -1.15 -2.55
CA SER A 383 9.98 -1.83 -3.09
C SER A 383 8.88 -2.03 -2.03
N ARG A 384 9.16 -1.74 -0.76
CA ARG A 384 8.22 -1.88 0.37
C ARG A 384 8.05 -0.51 1.03
N GLY A 385 6.81 -0.06 1.22
CA GLY A 385 6.48 1.23 1.84
C GLY A 385 6.56 2.47 0.94
N VAL A 386 7.03 2.37 -0.32
CA VAL A 386 6.89 3.44 -1.32
C VAL A 386 5.77 3.08 -2.28
N ASP A 387 4.77 3.98 -2.39
CA ASP A 387 3.72 3.89 -3.40
C ASP A 387 4.28 4.19 -4.79
N VAL A 388 4.87 3.15 -5.39
CA VAL A 388 5.33 3.14 -6.77
C VAL A 388 4.13 2.81 -7.66
N PRO A 389 3.83 3.64 -8.68
CA PRO A 389 2.75 3.39 -9.62
C PRO A 389 2.78 2.00 -10.20
N ALA A 390 1.61 1.46 -10.51
CA ALA A 390 1.51 0.24 -11.28
C ALA A 390 2.22 0.43 -12.63
N VAL A 391 3.22 -0.40 -12.91
CA VAL A 391 3.98 -0.38 -14.15
C VAL A 391 3.56 -1.51 -15.08
N ARG A 392 3.85 -1.36 -16.38
CA ARG A 392 3.54 -2.41 -17.35
C ARG A 392 4.61 -3.50 -17.35
N VAL A 393 5.86 -3.13 -17.09
CA VAL A 393 7.00 -4.06 -17.13
C VAL A 393 7.81 -3.99 -15.83
N VAL A 394 8.12 -5.15 -15.28
CA VAL A 394 9.10 -5.32 -14.21
C VAL A 394 10.29 -6.09 -14.77
N VAL A 395 11.50 -5.57 -14.56
CA VAL A 395 12.74 -6.23 -14.95
C VAL A 395 13.51 -6.62 -13.69
N ASN A 396 13.72 -7.92 -13.49
CA ASN A 396 14.68 -8.42 -12.52
C ASN A 396 16.05 -8.48 -13.20
N TYR A 397 16.81 -7.38 -13.10
CA TYR A 397 18.17 -7.34 -13.61
C TYR A 397 19.07 -8.30 -12.81
N ASP A 398 18.87 -8.32 -11.49
CA ASP A 398 19.36 -9.36 -10.61
C ASP A 398 18.16 -10.06 -9.98
N MET A 399 18.15 -11.39 -9.93
CA MET A 399 17.16 -12.11 -9.12
C MET A 399 17.29 -11.72 -7.65
N PRO A 400 16.21 -11.76 -6.86
CA PRO A 400 16.29 -11.56 -5.42
C PRO A 400 17.37 -12.47 -4.83
N SER A 401 18.49 -11.88 -4.43
CA SER A 401 19.60 -12.59 -3.81
C SER A 401 19.34 -12.69 -2.30
N PHE A 402 20.03 -13.62 -1.61
CA PHE A 402 19.95 -13.68 -0.15
C PHE A 402 20.20 -12.28 0.42
N LEU A 403 19.20 -11.73 1.11
CA LEU A 403 19.51 -10.85 2.23
C LEU A 403 19.61 -11.69 3.50
N GLU A 404 18.85 -12.79 3.67
CA GLU A 404 18.80 -13.53 4.94
C GLU A 404 18.43 -15.03 4.80
N ALA A 405 18.79 -15.86 5.79
CA ALA A 405 18.88 -17.33 5.75
C ALA A 405 17.54 -18.11 5.83
N HIS A 406 16.42 -17.53 5.42
CA HIS A 406 15.12 -18.21 5.38
C HIS A 406 14.59 -18.30 3.95
N ASN A 407 14.33 -19.54 3.51
CA ASN A 407 14.00 -19.91 2.13
C ASN A 407 12.70 -19.25 1.59
N ASP A 408 11.85 -18.73 2.48
CA ASP A 408 10.61 -18.02 2.12
C ASP A 408 10.85 -16.64 1.50
N THR A 409 11.81 -15.89 2.04
CA THR A 409 11.96 -14.45 1.77
C THR A 409 12.25 -14.09 0.31
N ARG A 410 12.82 -15.01 -0.47
CA ARG A 410 13.21 -14.78 -1.87
C ARG A 410 12.03 -14.86 -2.83
N VAL A 411 11.17 -15.84 -2.59
CA VAL A 411 9.92 -16.02 -3.34
C VAL A 411 9.03 -14.83 -3.06
N ASP A 412 8.87 -14.47 -1.79
CA ASP A 412 8.09 -13.30 -1.40
C ASP A 412 8.64 -12.02 -2.05
N THR A 413 9.95 -11.80 -1.98
CA THR A 413 10.58 -10.64 -2.61
C THR A 413 10.36 -10.62 -4.12
N TYR A 414 10.49 -11.77 -4.78
CA TYR A 414 10.16 -11.90 -6.21
C TYR A 414 8.71 -11.48 -6.48
N LEU A 415 7.76 -12.03 -5.73
CA LEU A 415 6.33 -11.72 -5.85
C LEU A 415 6.05 -10.24 -5.61
N HIS A 416 6.65 -9.63 -4.58
CA HIS A 416 6.52 -8.20 -4.30
C HIS A 416 7.07 -7.32 -5.43
N ARG A 417 8.16 -7.73 -6.07
CA ARG A 417 8.72 -7.02 -7.24
C ARG A 417 7.76 -7.09 -8.42
N VAL A 418 7.34 -8.29 -8.81
CA VAL A 418 6.48 -8.49 -9.99
C VAL A 418 5.06 -7.97 -9.73
N GLY A 419 4.59 -7.97 -8.48
CA GLY A 419 3.33 -7.35 -8.07
C GLY A 419 3.28 -5.82 -8.19
N ARG A 420 4.34 -5.20 -8.72
CA ARG A 420 4.34 -3.81 -9.20
C ARG A 420 3.76 -3.68 -10.61
N CYS A 421 3.65 -4.78 -11.36
CA CYS A 421 2.88 -4.88 -12.60
C CYS A 421 1.66 -5.78 -12.40
N GLY A 422 0.80 -5.89 -13.41
CA GLY A 422 -0.36 -6.78 -13.37
C GLY A 422 -1.49 -6.32 -12.43
N ARG A 423 -1.53 -5.03 -12.07
CA ARG A 423 -2.57 -4.46 -11.21
C ARG A 423 -3.78 -3.99 -12.04
N TYR A 424 -4.96 -4.01 -11.43
CA TYR A 424 -6.21 -3.50 -12.03
C TYR A 424 -6.68 -4.28 -13.28
N GLY A 425 -6.47 -5.61 -13.31
CA GLY A 425 -6.94 -6.48 -14.40
C GLY A 425 -6.20 -6.32 -15.74
N ARG A 426 -5.11 -5.53 -15.76
CA ARG A 426 -4.21 -5.41 -16.92
C ARG A 426 -3.11 -6.46 -16.84
N ASP A 427 -2.69 -6.94 -18.00
CA ASP A 427 -1.54 -7.86 -18.08
C ASP A 427 -0.24 -7.16 -17.62
N GLY A 428 0.47 -7.84 -16.72
CA GLY A 428 1.82 -7.47 -16.32
C GLY A 428 2.87 -8.31 -17.03
N PHE A 429 4.03 -7.74 -17.33
CA PHE A 429 5.16 -8.49 -17.88
C PHE A 429 6.35 -8.42 -16.93
N ALA A 430 6.78 -9.57 -16.44
CA ALA A 430 7.97 -9.71 -15.62
C ALA A 430 9.08 -10.36 -16.45
N VAL A 431 10.20 -9.67 -16.65
CA VAL A 431 11.37 -10.23 -17.36
C VAL A 431 12.53 -10.37 -16.39
N SER A 432 13.01 -11.58 -16.19
CA SER A 432 14.17 -11.87 -15.35
C SER A 432 15.39 -12.25 -16.18
N LEU A 433 16.53 -11.60 -15.92
CA LEU A 433 17.81 -11.95 -16.57
C LEU A 433 18.42 -13.18 -15.87
N LYS A 434 18.66 -14.26 -16.62
CA LYS A 434 19.21 -15.52 -16.11
C LYS A 434 20.64 -15.72 -16.59
N LEU A 435 21.60 -15.83 -15.68
CA LEU A 435 22.95 -16.29 -16.03
C LEU A 435 22.97 -17.81 -16.22
N GLN A 436 23.87 -18.33 -17.06
CA GLN A 436 23.99 -19.77 -17.32
C GLN A 436 24.17 -20.63 -16.05
N THR A 437 24.83 -20.09 -15.03
CA THR A 437 25.16 -20.77 -13.78
C THR A 437 24.37 -20.25 -12.56
N ASP A 438 23.24 -19.56 -12.78
CA ASP A 438 22.46 -18.95 -11.71
C ASP A 438 21.58 -19.96 -10.95
N ALA A 439 22.18 -20.68 -9.99
CA ALA A 439 21.45 -21.61 -9.13
C ALA A 439 20.37 -20.92 -8.28
N ASN A 440 20.54 -19.63 -7.96
CA ASN A 440 19.55 -18.86 -7.22
C ASN A 440 18.29 -18.63 -8.06
N PHE A 441 18.47 -18.26 -9.32
CA PHE A 441 17.38 -18.15 -10.28
C PHE A 441 16.57 -19.46 -10.31
N ASP A 442 17.22 -20.59 -10.55
CA ASP A 442 16.56 -21.88 -10.69
C ASP A 442 15.78 -22.28 -9.42
N GLN A 443 16.30 -21.95 -8.24
CA GLN A 443 15.60 -22.22 -6.99
C GLN A 443 14.35 -21.35 -6.84
N VAL A 444 14.47 -20.04 -7.08
CA VAL A 444 13.35 -19.09 -6.95
C VAL A 444 12.25 -19.42 -7.94
N THR A 445 12.59 -19.65 -9.22
CA THR A 445 11.56 -19.96 -10.23
C THR A 445 10.86 -21.27 -9.93
N LYS A 446 11.58 -22.34 -9.56
CA LYS A 446 10.95 -23.62 -9.19
C LYS A 446 9.98 -23.48 -8.01
N MET A 447 10.35 -22.72 -6.98
CA MET A 447 9.48 -22.49 -5.83
C MET A 447 8.24 -21.68 -6.20
N VAL A 448 8.41 -20.63 -7.03
CA VAL A 448 7.29 -19.82 -7.54
C VAL A 448 6.36 -20.67 -8.41
N GLU A 449 6.89 -21.47 -9.34
CA GLU A 449 6.06 -22.38 -10.16
C GLU A 449 5.31 -23.41 -9.30
N ALA A 450 5.97 -23.95 -8.28
CA ALA A 450 5.37 -24.93 -7.36
C ALA A 450 4.28 -24.34 -6.46
N ARG A 451 4.48 -23.11 -5.94
CA ARG A 451 3.53 -22.46 -5.02
C ARG A 451 2.32 -21.87 -5.73
N HIS A 452 2.49 -21.28 -6.91
CA HIS A 452 1.41 -20.50 -7.54
C HIS A 452 0.97 -21.02 -8.91
N GLY A 453 1.56 -22.09 -9.42
CA GLY A 453 1.19 -22.68 -10.72
C GLY A 453 1.49 -21.80 -11.94
N VAL A 454 2.35 -20.78 -11.79
CA VAL A 454 2.83 -19.96 -12.91
C VAL A 454 3.91 -20.68 -13.71
N LYS A 455 4.23 -20.17 -14.91
CA LYS A 455 5.27 -20.72 -15.79
C LYS A 455 6.23 -19.64 -16.26
N PHE A 456 7.52 -19.94 -16.26
CA PHE A 456 8.54 -19.06 -16.82
C PHE A 456 8.82 -19.42 -18.28
N GLU A 457 8.42 -18.55 -19.22
CA GLU A 457 8.73 -18.70 -20.64
C GLU A 457 10.14 -18.18 -20.92
N THR A 458 11.04 -19.00 -21.46
CA THR A 458 12.36 -18.55 -21.91
C THR A 458 12.24 -17.86 -23.26
N VAL A 459 12.71 -16.62 -23.35
CA VAL A 459 12.53 -15.75 -24.53
C VAL A 459 13.86 -15.26 -25.10
N GLY A 460 13.88 -15.09 -26.41
CA GLY A 460 14.91 -14.36 -27.14
C GLY A 460 14.38 -13.04 -27.71
N LYS A 461 15.22 -12.31 -28.45
CA LYS A 461 14.89 -11.01 -29.03
C LYS A 461 13.61 -11.02 -29.90
N GLU A 462 13.42 -12.05 -30.72
CA GLU A 462 12.24 -12.16 -31.61
C GLU A 462 10.94 -12.29 -30.82
N ARG A 463 10.94 -13.09 -29.74
CA ARG A 463 9.76 -13.24 -28.88
C ARG A 463 9.47 -11.96 -28.11
N LEU A 464 10.50 -11.25 -27.65
CA LEU A 464 10.36 -9.93 -27.00
C LEU A 464 9.74 -8.87 -27.93
N LEU A 465 10.06 -8.91 -29.23
CA LEU A 465 9.42 -8.03 -30.23
C LEU A 465 7.93 -8.36 -30.38
N LYS A 466 7.56 -9.64 -30.44
CA LYS A 466 6.14 -10.04 -30.44
C LYS A 466 5.42 -9.62 -29.17
N ILE A 467 6.06 -9.76 -28.01
CA ILE A 467 5.50 -9.30 -26.73
C ILE A 467 5.28 -7.78 -26.77
N LYS A 468 6.18 -7.00 -27.38
CA LYS A 468 5.98 -5.57 -27.57
C LYS A 468 4.73 -5.28 -28.42
N GLU A 469 4.52 -6.00 -29.52
CA GLU A 469 3.31 -5.85 -30.35
C GLU A 469 2.04 -6.20 -29.58
N GLU A 470 2.07 -7.29 -28.79
CA GLU A 470 0.99 -7.66 -27.88
C GLU A 470 0.74 -6.56 -26.82
N MET A 471 1.77 -5.82 -26.43
CA MET A 471 1.65 -4.68 -25.52
C MET A 471 1.05 -3.43 -26.16
N GLU A 472 1.31 -3.19 -27.45
CA GLU A 472 0.83 -2.02 -28.18
C GLU A 472 -0.60 -2.19 -28.72
N GLY A 473 -1.05 -3.44 -28.93
CA GLY A 473 -2.37 -3.77 -29.49
C GLY A 473 -3.56 -3.70 -28.52
N TRP A 474 -3.38 -3.19 -27.30
CA TRP A 474 -4.39 -3.14 -26.23
C TRP A 474 -4.59 -1.73 -25.68
#